data_AF-A0A3C1LSV1-F1
#
_entry.id   AF-A0A3C1LSV1-F1
#
_cell.length_a   1.000
_cell.length_b   1.000
_cell.length_c   1.000
_cell.angle_alpha   90.00
_cell.angle_beta   90.00
_cell.angle_gamma   90.00
#
_symmetry.space_group_name_H-M   'P 1'
#
loop_
_entity.id
_entity.type
_entity.pdbx_description
1 polymer ?
#
loop_
_entity_poly.entity_id
_entity_poly.type
_entity_poly.pdbx_seq_one_letter_code
_entity_poly.pdbx_strand_id
1 'polypeptide(L)' 'DVMPYFDFDLELCKQYIHMRNPKATVIPICAKTGEGIDQFAKWLEDQVKAWKEG' A
#
# COMPACT_ATOMS: atom_id res chain seq x y z
N ASP A 1 -11.56 6.88 5.03
CA ASP A 1 -11.54 6.30 3.69
C ASP A 1 -12.74 6.83 2.94
N VAL A 2 -12.48 7.37 1.74
CA VAL A 2 -13.49 7.94 0.85
C VAL A 2 -13.93 6.96 -0.24
N MET A 3 -13.37 5.74 -0.26
CA MET A 3 -13.69 4.66 -1.19
C MET A 3 -15.18 4.30 -1.25
N PRO A 4 -15.98 4.36 -0.16
CA PRO A 4 -17.43 4.15 -0.27
C PRO A 4 -18.19 5.29 -0.97
N TYR A 5 -17.52 6.43 -1.23
CA TYR A 5 -18.11 7.62 -1.83
C TYR A 5 -17.71 7.80 -3.30
N PHE A 6 -16.90 6.89 -3.86
CA PHE A 6 -16.46 6.89 -5.25
C PHE A 6 -16.46 5.45 -5.80
N ASP A 7 -16.75 5.26 -7.09
CA ASP A 7 -16.59 3.97 -7.78
C ASP A 7 -15.09 3.68 -8.04
N PHE A 8 -14.28 3.65 -6.98
CA PHE A 8 -12.85 3.48 -7.08
C PHE A 8 -12.48 2.00 -7.26
N ASP A 9 -11.96 1.66 -8.44
CA ASP A 9 -11.52 0.31 -8.75
C ASP A 9 -10.08 0.07 -8.24
N LEU A 10 -9.97 -0.59 -7.10
CA LEU A 10 -8.70 -0.98 -6.49
C LEU A 10 -7.91 -1.96 -7.36
N GLU A 11 -8.57 -2.83 -8.12
CA GLU A 11 -7.90 -3.84 -8.95
C GLU A 11 -7.27 -3.17 -10.17
N LEU A 12 -8.00 -2.28 -10.84
CA LEU A 12 -7.46 -1.48 -11.94
C LEU A 12 -6.31 -0.57 -11.46
N CYS A 13 -6.44 0.01 -10.27
CA CYS A 13 -5.37 0.80 -9.66
C CYS A 13 -4.09 -0.03 -9.46
N LYS A 14 -4.21 -1.24 -8.88
CA LYS A 14 -3.08 -2.16 -8.70
C LYS A 14 -2.44 -2.53 -10.03
N GLN A 15 -3.25 -2.84 -11.06
CA GLN A 15 -2.75 -3.15 -12.39
C GLN A 15 -1.89 -2.02 -12.95
N TYR A 16 -2.38 -0.78 -12.89
CA TYR A 16 -1.63 0.38 -13.38
C TYR A 16 -0.35 0.65 -12.61
N ILE A 17 -0.35 0.46 -11.29
CA ILE A 17 0.86 0.55 -10.48
C ILE A 17 1.90 -0.48 -10.96
N HIS A 18 1.48 -1.74 -11.15
CA HIS A 18 2.38 -2.80 -11.60
C HIS A 18 2.86 -2.63 -13.04
N MET A 19 2.08 -1.99 -13.93
CA MET A 19 2.55 -1.61 -15.27
C MET A 19 3.75 -0.65 -15.22
N ARG A 20 3.86 0.20 -14.18
CA ARG A 20 4.98 1.13 -14.00
C ARG A 20 6.12 0.52 -13.21
N ASN A 21 5.80 -0.21 -12.14
CA ASN A 21 6.78 -0.89 -11.32
C ASN A 21 6.25 -2.27 -10.93
N PRO A 22 6.64 -3.34 -11.65
CA PRO A 22 6.19 -4.70 -11.36
C PRO A 22 6.54 -5.17 -9.94
N LYS A 23 7.55 -4.57 -9.29
CA LYS A 23 8.01 -4.93 -7.95
C LYS A 23 7.41 -4.03 -6.85
N ALA A 24 6.55 -3.07 -7.20
CA ALA A 24 5.94 -2.20 -6.21
C ALA A 24 5.08 -3.01 -5.24
N THR A 25 5.29 -2.79 -3.94
CA THR A 25 4.37 -3.31 -2.92
C THR A 25 3.19 -2.35 -2.79
N VAL A 26 1.98 -2.83 -3.04
CA VAL A 26 0.74 -2.04 -2.91
C VAL A 26 0.02 -2.46 -1.64
N ILE A 27 -0.19 -1.53 -0.71
CA ILE A 27 -0.84 -1.76 0.58
C ILE A 27 -2.06 -0.84 0.66
N PRO A 28 -3.29 -1.36 0.46
CA PRO A 28 -4.51 -0.60 0.72
C PRO A 28 -4.63 -0.29 2.20
N ILE A 29 -4.98 0.95 2.55
CA ILE A 29 -5.16 1.37 3.95
C ILE A 29 -6.45 2.16 4.14
N CYS A 30 -7.07 2.03 5.31
CA CYS A 30 -8.22 2.83 5.72
C CYS A 30 -7.97 3.48 7.08
N ALA A 31 -7.76 4.80 7.09
CA ALA A 31 -7.56 5.56 8.33
C ALA A 31 -8.79 5.58 9.28
N LYS A 32 -9.98 5.20 8.79
CA LYS A 32 -11.22 5.18 9.60
C LYS A 32 -11.37 3.86 10.37
N THR A 33 -11.04 2.74 9.74
CA THR A 33 -11.16 1.39 10.33
C THR A 33 -9.84 0.88 10.89
N GLY A 34 -8.72 1.48 10.50
CA GLY A 34 -7.37 1.02 10.83
C GLY A 34 -6.85 -0.08 9.91
N GLU A 35 -7.61 -0.50 8.89
CA GLU A 35 -7.21 -1.54 7.96
C GLU A 35 -5.90 -1.19 7.24
N GLY A 36 -4.99 -2.15 7.15
CA GLY A 36 -3.72 -2.04 6.44
C GLY A 36 -2.64 -1.18 7.12
N ILE A 37 -2.95 -0.47 8.21
CA ILE A 37 -1.99 0.38 8.91
C ILE A 37 -0.84 -0.44 9.51
N ASP A 38 -1.14 -1.54 10.20
CA ASP A 38 -0.12 -2.40 10.80
C ASP A 38 0.79 -3.05 9.74
N GLN A 39 0.19 -3.46 8.61
CA GLN A 39 0.94 -4.01 7.48
C GLN A 39 1.88 -2.96 6.87
N PHE A 40 1.40 -1.73 6.71
CA PHE A 40 2.19 -0.62 6.21
C PHE A 40 3.34 -0.25 7.16
N ALA A 41 3.06 -0.16 8.47
CA ALA A 41 4.06 0.12 9.49
C ALA A 41 5.17 -0.93 9.50
N LYS A 42 4.80 -2.22 9.46
CA LYS A 42 5.76 -3.32 9.38
C LYS A 42 6.61 -3.25 8.11
N TRP A 43 6.00 -3.01 6.95
CA TRP A 43 6.72 -2.86 5.70
C TRP A 43 7.75 -1.72 5.77
N LEU A 44 7.36 -0.57 6.33
CA LEU A 44 8.27 0.56 6.54
C LEU A 44 9.45 0.21 7.46
N GLU A 45 9.19 -0.46 8.58
CA GLU A 45 10.24 -0.92 9.49
C GLU A 45 11.24 -1.83 8.78
N ASP A 46 10.76 -2.77 7.96
CA ASP A 46 11.60 -3.68 7.19
C ASP A 46 12.42 -2.92 6.13
N GLN A 47 11.84 -1.94 5.45
CA GLN A 47 12.58 -1.07 4.52
C GLN A 47 13.67 -0.25 5.24
N VAL A 48 13.38 0.28 6.42
CA VAL A 48 14.35 1.05 7.21
C VAL A 48 15.48 0.16 7.71
N LYS A 49 15.20 -1.07 8.15
CA LYS A 49 16.23 -2.04 8.53
C LYS A 49 17.14 -2.38 7.35
N ALA A 50 16.55 -2.73 6.20
CA ALA A 50 17.29 -3.03 4.99
C ALA A 50 18.19 -1.86 4.55
N TRP A 51 17.71 -0.61 4.69
CA TRP A 51 18.51 0.59 4.40
C TRP A 51 19.67 0.80 5.38
N LYS A 52 19.53 0.42 6.66
CA LYS A 52 20.60 0.57 7.66
C LYS A 52 21.67 -0.51 7.56
N GLU A 53 21.33 -1.69 7.04
CA GLU A 53 22.22 -2.85 6.92
C GLU A 53 23.00 -2.87 5.60
N GLY A 54 22.56 -2.14 4.58
CA GLY A 54 23.24 -1.97 3.29
C GLY A 54 24.15 -0.76 3.25
#